data_AF-A0A2P6SGT9-F1
#
_entry.id   AF-A0A2P6SGT9-F1
#
_cell.length_a   1.000
_cell.length_b   1.000
_cell.length_c   1.000
_cell.angle_alpha   90.00
_cell.angle_beta   90.00
_cell.angle_gamma   90.00
#
_symmetry.space_group_name_H-M   'P 1'
#
loop_
_entity.id
_entity.type
_entity.pdbx_description
1 polymer ?
#
loop_
_entity_poly.entity_id
_entity_poly.type
_entity_poly.pdbx_seq_one_letter_code
_entity_poly.pdbx_strand_id
1 'polypeptide(L)'
;MGGGEHAHGEGAHGGDFRAKVWSMSGGPYCRPKHWKRNTAFAMFGVFLICIPIAMKSAELEAKHRKSLLNVGGPDRLSRVQMAETVADIRGYNLSLIKSVSASSVDHGVVSPADISMDISKLVQTLGISPISFGNGVRLTLEL
;
A
#
# COMPACT_ATOMS: atom_id res chain seq x y z
N MET A 1 -67.94 -57.92 18.30
CA MET A 1 -67.32 -59.26 18.19
C MET A 1 -66.94 -59.45 16.73
N GLY A 2 -65.70 -59.82 16.43
CA GLY A 2 -65.24 -60.14 15.06
C GLY A 2 -64.29 -59.12 14.47
N GLY A 3 -63.00 -59.29 14.75
CA GLY A 3 -61.92 -58.65 13.99
C GLY A 3 -61.67 -59.37 12.66
N GLY A 4 -60.83 -58.76 11.84
CA GLY A 4 -60.34 -59.38 10.63
C GLY A 4 -59.56 -58.43 9.73
N GLU A 5 -58.25 -58.58 9.78
CA GLU A 5 -57.39 -58.68 8.58
C GLU A 5 -56.79 -57.39 7.99
N HIS A 6 -55.47 -57.36 8.13
CA HIS A 6 -54.51 -56.57 7.36
C HIS A 6 -54.59 -56.96 5.88
N ALA A 7 -54.70 -55.96 5.00
CA ALA A 7 -54.31 -56.09 3.61
C ALA A 7 -53.35 -54.94 3.26
N HIS A 8 -52.08 -55.31 3.09
CA HIS A 8 -51.08 -54.48 2.44
C HIS A 8 -51.49 -54.26 0.97
N GLY A 9 -51.61 -52.99 0.57
CA GLY A 9 -51.73 -52.57 -0.82
C GLY A 9 -50.83 -51.37 -1.06
N GLU A 10 -49.66 -51.63 -1.65
CA GLU A 10 -48.74 -50.66 -2.22
C GLU A 10 -49.45 -49.58 -3.07
N GLY A 11 -49.04 -48.31 -2.92
CA GLY A 11 -49.33 -47.31 -3.94
C GLY A 11 -49.18 -45.84 -3.52
N ALA A 12 -48.05 -45.26 -3.91
CA ALA A 12 -47.90 -43.85 -4.33
C ALA A 12 -47.81 -42.71 -3.28
N HIS A 13 -46.54 -42.38 -2.98
CA HIS A 13 -45.98 -41.02 -2.90
C HIS A 13 -46.41 -40.11 -1.73
N GLY A 14 -45.67 -40.25 -0.62
CA GLY A 14 -45.47 -39.17 0.35
C GLY A 14 -44.76 -37.97 -0.31
N GLY A 15 -45.53 -36.95 -0.67
CA GLY A 15 -45.01 -35.64 -1.04
C GLY A 15 -44.75 -34.79 0.20
N ASP A 16 -43.57 -34.16 0.27
CA ASP A 16 -43.13 -33.26 1.34
C ASP A 16 -44.15 -32.11 1.55
N PHE A 17 -44.75 -32.03 2.75
CA PHE A 17 -45.78 -31.04 3.10
C PHE A 17 -45.28 -29.60 2.98
N ARG A 18 -43.96 -29.38 2.98
CA ARG A 18 -43.33 -28.08 2.72
C ARG A 18 -43.68 -27.50 1.35
N ALA A 19 -44.10 -28.34 0.39
CA ALA A 19 -44.56 -27.90 -0.92
C ALA A 19 -46.00 -27.34 -0.94
N LYS A 20 -46.77 -27.54 0.14
CA LYS A 20 -48.18 -27.08 0.25
C LYS A 20 -48.36 -25.77 1.02
N VAL A 21 -47.29 -25.23 1.60
CA VAL A 21 -47.33 -23.94 2.32
C VAL A 21 -46.91 -22.83 1.36
N TRP A 22 -47.74 -21.80 1.21
CA TRP A 22 -47.39 -20.60 0.45
C TRP A 22 -46.16 -19.95 1.10
N SER A 23 -45.00 -20.05 0.46
CA SER A 23 -43.82 -19.27 0.84
C SER A 23 -43.82 -17.98 0.03
N MET A 24 -43.60 -16.85 0.70
CA MET A 24 -43.32 -15.56 0.07
C MET A 24 -42.29 -15.80 -1.04
N SER A 25 -42.52 -15.28 -2.25
CA SER A 25 -41.63 -15.47 -3.40
C SER A 25 -40.18 -15.21 -2.99
N GLY A 26 -39.45 -16.27 -2.70
CA GLY A 26 -38.16 -16.25 -2.01
C GLY A 26 -37.90 -17.37 -0.98
N GLY A 27 -38.88 -18.21 -0.62
CA GLY A 27 -38.64 -19.38 0.27
C GLY A 27 -37.52 -20.32 -0.23
N PRO A 28 -36.97 -21.22 0.61
CA PRO A 28 -35.82 -22.09 0.26
C PRO A 28 -36.02 -22.95 -1.00
N TYR A 29 -37.27 -23.15 -1.42
CA TYR A 29 -37.68 -23.90 -2.61
C TYR A 29 -38.01 -23.02 -3.81
N CYS A 30 -37.76 -21.71 -3.75
CA CYS A 30 -37.89 -20.85 -4.90
C CYS A 30 -36.87 -21.27 -5.95
N ARG A 31 -37.39 -21.78 -7.07
CA ARG A 31 -36.68 -21.94 -8.33
C ARG A 31 -37.13 -20.83 -9.28
N PRO A 32 -36.64 -19.58 -9.13
CA PRO A 32 -36.85 -18.57 -10.15
C PRO A 32 -36.45 -19.16 -11.50
N LYS A 33 -37.28 -18.95 -12.52
CA LYS A 33 -37.17 -19.61 -13.84
C LYS A 33 -35.76 -19.54 -14.45
N HIS A 34 -34.97 -18.51 -14.10
CA HIS A 34 -33.63 -18.28 -14.63
C HIS A 34 -32.54 -18.23 -13.56
N TRP A 35 -32.83 -18.56 -12.29
CA TRP A 35 -31.90 -18.31 -11.18
C TRP A 35 -30.54 -18.97 -11.40
N LYS A 36 -30.51 -20.26 -11.80
CA LYS A 36 -29.27 -20.98 -12.07
C LYS A 36 -28.45 -20.32 -13.17
N ARG A 37 -29.11 -19.85 -14.23
CA ARG A 37 -28.48 -19.20 -15.38
C ARG A 37 -27.95 -17.81 -15.02
N ASN A 38 -28.71 -17.04 -14.26
CA ASN A 38 -28.30 -15.70 -13.81
C ASN A 38 -27.13 -15.79 -12.82
N THR A 39 -27.16 -16.74 -11.88
CA THR A 39 -26.03 -17.00 -10.97
C THR A 39 -24.80 -17.47 -11.76
N ALA A 40 -24.96 -18.33 -12.77
CA ALA A 40 -23.83 -18.72 -13.62
C ALA A 40 -23.22 -17.53 -14.37
N PHE A 41 -24.04 -16.65 -14.95
CA PHE A 41 -23.54 -15.42 -15.59
C PHE A 41 -22.85 -14.47 -14.60
N ALA A 42 -23.39 -14.31 -13.39
CA ALA A 42 -22.76 -13.50 -12.36
C ALA A 42 -21.41 -14.08 -11.92
N MET A 43 -21.34 -15.38 -11.66
CA MET A 43 -20.10 -16.05 -11.30
C MET A 43 -19.06 -16.01 -12.42
N PHE A 44 -19.50 -16.14 -13.68
CA PHE A 44 -18.63 -16.01 -14.85
C PHE A 44 -18.07 -14.59 -14.99
N GLY A 45 -18.91 -13.56 -14.81
CA GLY A 45 -18.46 -12.17 -14.76
C GLY A 45 -17.47 -11.91 -13.63
N VAL A 46 -17.74 -12.43 -12.42
CA VAL A 46 -16.80 -12.30 -11.28
C VAL A 46 -15.46 -12.96 -11.61
N PHE A 47 -15.46 -14.19 -12.11
CA PHE A 47 -14.24 -14.93 -12.38
C PHE A 47 -13.43 -14.39 -13.55
N LEU A 48 -14.08 -14.00 -14.65
CA LEU A 48 -13.38 -13.57 -15.86
C LEU A 48 -13.08 -12.09 -15.91
N ILE A 49 -13.82 -11.27 -15.17
CA ILE A 49 -13.68 -9.81 -15.22
C ILE A 49 -13.18 -9.30 -13.88
N CYS A 50 -13.94 -9.52 -12.81
CA CYS A 50 -13.61 -8.90 -11.51
C CYS A 50 -12.30 -9.42 -10.92
N ILE A 51 -12.03 -10.74 -10.95
CA ILE A 51 -10.80 -11.33 -10.40
C ILE A 51 -9.56 -10.85 -11.16
N PRO A 52 -9.48 -10.91 -12.51
CA PRO A 52 -8.32 -10.41 -13.24
C PRO A 52 -8.11 -8.91 -13.06
N ILE A 53 -9.18 -8.11 -13.03
CA ILE A 53 -9.09 -6.67 -12.77
C ILE A 53 -8.55 -6.43 -11.35
N ALA A 54 -9.05 -7.14 -10.34
CA ALA A 54 -8.56 -7.00 -8.97
C ALA A 54 -7.09 -7.43 -8.83
N MET A 55 -6.67 -8.51 -9.51
CA MET A 55 -5.28 -8.95 -9.53
C MET A 55 -4.39 -7.92 -10.23
N LYS A 56 -4.78 -7.41 -11.39
CA LYS A 56 -4.04 -6.35 -12.11
C LYS A 56 -4.00 -5.05 -11.31
N SER A 57 -5.09 -4.68 -10.66
CA SER A 57 -5.14 -3.53 -9.75
C SER A 57 -4.18 -3.73 -8.58
N ALA A 58 -4.19 -4.89 -7.93
CA ALA A 58 -3.28 -5.19 -6.82
C ALA A 58 -1.80 -5.21 -7.24
N GLU A 59 -1.48 -5.75 -8.43
CA GLU A 59 -0.13 -5.70 -9.01
C GLU A 59 0.33 -4.26 -9.26
N LEU A 60 -0.52 -3.44 -9.90
CA LEU A 60 -0.22 -2.05 -10.23
C LEU A 60 -0.10 -1.20 -8.97
N GLU A 61 -1.01 -1.37 -8.03
CA GLU A 61 -0.94 -0.71 -6.75
C GLU A 61 0.26 -1.21 -5.93
N ALA A 62 0.68 -2.47 -6.01
CA ALA A 62 1.92 -2.93 -5.35
C ALA A 62 3.17 -2.33 -5.99
N LYS A 63 3.18 -2.14 -7.32
CA LYS A 63 4.23 -1.40 -8.02
C LYS A 63 4.24 0.08 -7.65
N HIS A 64 3.07 0.67 -7.39
CA HIS A 64 2.91 2.09 -7.09
C HIS A 64 3.01 2.41 -5.58
N ARG A 65 2.66 1.46 -4.70
CA ARG A 65 2.68 1.63 -3.25
C ARG A 65 4.08 1.39 -2.69
N LYS A 66 4.59 2.45 -2.04
CA LYS A 66 5.70 2.45 -1.07
C LYS A 66 7.11 2.36 -1.65
N SER A 67 7.45 3.26 -2.57
CA SER A 67 8.84 3.71 -2.58
C SER A 67 9.01 4.75 -1.48
N LEU A 68 9.56 4.34 -0.33
CA LEU A 68 10.25 5.28 0.56
C LEU A 68 11.41 5.86 -0.25
N LEU A 69 11.36 7.17 -0.47
CA LEU A 69 12.38 7.93 -1.16
C LEU A 69 13.00 8.89 -0.15
N ASN A 70 14.30 8.72 0.06
CA ASN A 70 15.11 9.63 0.83
C ASN A 70 15.27 10.94 0.05
N VAL A 71 14.99 12.07 0.68
CA VAL A 71 15.15 13.41 0.09
C VAL A 71 16.22 14.17 0.86
N GLY A 72 17.18 14.73 0.13
CA GLY A 72 18.31 15.46 0.67
C GLY A 72 19.20 16.00 -0.45
N GLY A 73 20.28 16.68 -0.07
CA GLY A 73 21.31 17.11 -1.01
C GLY A 73 22.17 15.94 -1.51
N PRO A 74 22.93 16.13 -2.59
CA PRO A 74 23.82 15.11 -3.12
C PRO A 74 25.10 14.95 -2.27
N ASP A 75 25.43 15.93 -1.45
CA ASP A 75 26.68 15.98 -0.70
C ASP A 75 26.50 15.48 0.75
N ARG A 76 27.41 14.60 1.19
CA ARG A 76 27.53 14.20 2.59
C ARG A 76 28.50 15.13 3.31
N LEU A 77 27.98 16.03 4.15
CA LEU A 77 28.75 17.09 4.78
C LEU A 77 28.58 17.11 6.29
N SER A 78 29.67 17.38 6.99
CA SER A 78 29.65 17.72 8.41
C SER A 78 29.30 19.20 8.65
N ARG A 79 28.92 19.55 9.88
CA ARG A 79 28.65 20.94 10.30
C ARG A 79 29.83 21.88 10.06
N VAL A 80 31.05 21.37 10.25
CA VAL A 80 32.28 22.16 10.04
C VAL A 80 32.47 22.44 8.55
N GLN A 81 32.34 21.44 7.68
CA GLN A 81 32.46 21.61 6.23
C GLN A 81 31.39 22.56 5.65
N MET A 82 30.17 22.50 6.20
CA MET A 82 29.12 23.46 5.85
C MET A 82 29.55 24.90 6.19
N ALA A 83 30.12 25.11 7.38
CA ALA A 83 30.61 26.43 7.80
C ALA A 83 31.80 26.90 6.95
N GLU A 84 32.75 26.01 6.63
CA GLU A 84 33.87 26.30 5.74
C GLU A 84 33.39 26.72 4.35
N THR A 85 32.41 26.01 3.78
CA THR A 85 31.83 26.35 2.47
C THR A 85 31.19 27.74 2.47
N VAL A 86 30.44 28.08 3.53
CA VAL A 86 29.82 29.41 3.67
C VAL A 86 30.88 30.50 3.83
N ALA A 87 31.92 30.24 4.63
CA ALA A 87 33.01 31.18 4.86
C ALA A 87 33.81 31.44 3.58
N ASP A 88 34.11 30.39 2.80
CA ASP A 88 34.79 30.50 1.51
C ASP A 88 33.97 31.34 0.51
N ILE A 89 32.68 31.05 0.37
CA ILE A 89 31.78 31.80 -0.52
C ILE A 89 31.66 33.28 -0.13
N ARG A 90 31.69 33.59 1.17
CA ARG A 90 31.62 34.97 1.68
C ARG A 90 32.99 35.66 1.77
N GLY A 91 34.09 34.97 1.53
CA GLY A 91 35.44 35.51 1.67
C GLY A 91 35.88 35.73 3.13
N TYR A 92 35.33 34.96 4.07
CA TYR A 92 35.72 35.02 5.48
C TYR A 92 36.97 34.15 5.76
N ASN A 93 37.69 34.50 6.82
CA ASN A 93 38.89 33.76 7.22
C ASN A 93 38.52 32.40 7.84
N LEU A 94 38.91 31.32 7.16
CA LEU A 94 38.68 29.93 7.59
C LEU A 94 39.37 29.56 8.90
N SER A 95 40.48 30.22 9.26
CA SER A 95 41.23 29.91 10.50
C SER A 95 40.45 30.21 11.78
N LEU A 96 39.35 30.96 11.68
CA LEU A 96 38.46 31.23 12.81
C LEU A 96 37.50 30.07 13.10
N ILE A 97 37.37 29.10 12.19
CA ILE A 97 36.51 27.93 12.36
C ILE A 97 37.25 26.89 13.20
N LYS A 98 36.68 26.57 14.37
CA LYS A 98 37.21 25.53 15.25
C LYS A 98 36.44 24.22 15.05
N SER A 99 37.11 23.23 14.47
CA SER A 99 36.58 21.87 14.39
C SER A 99 36.55 21.22 15.77
N VAL A 100 35.41 20.69 16.17
CA VAL A 100 35.25 19.91 17.41
C VAL A 100 34.54 18.59 17.11
N SER A 101 34.87 17.55 17.86
CA SER A 101 34.16 16.27 17.75
C SER A 101 32.75 16.41 18.34
N ALA A 102 31.74 15.88 17.65
CA ALA A 102 30.37 15.84 18.17
C ALA A 102 30.29 15.10 19.52
N SER A 103 31.15 14.11 19.76
CA SER A 103 31.19 13.36 21.03
C SER A 103 31.71 14.17 22.21
N SER A 104 32.45 15.27 21.96
CA SER A 104 33.01 16.12 23.01
C SER A 104 32.03 17.19 23.53
N VAL A 105 30.87 17.33 22.90
CA VAL A 105 29.86 18.33 23.25
C VAL A 105 28.65 17.62 23.83
N ASP A 106 28.29 17.93 25.06
CA ASP A 106 27.04 17.44 25.64
C ASP A 106 25.87 18.21 25.02
N HIS A 107 25.06 17.48 24.28
CA HIS A 107 23.86 18.00 23.62
C HIS A 107 22.58 17.69 24.42
N GLY A 108 22.68 17.00 25.56
CA GLY A 108 21.54 16.52 26.35
C GLY A 108 20.74 15.39 25.67
N VAL A 109 21.07 15.04 24.42
CA VAL A 109 20.44 13.97 23.63
C VAL A 109 21.49 13.23 22.79
N VAL A 110 21.30 11.92 22.65
CA VAL A 110 22.17 11.09 21.80
C VAL A 110 21.85 11.38 20.33
N SER A 111 22.84 11.91 19.60
CA SER A 111 22.75 12.16 18.17
C SER A 111 23.60 11.14 17.40
N PRO A 112 23.09 10.54 16.32
CA PRO A 112 23.90 9.72 15.43
C PRO A 112 25.07 10.53 14.84
N ALA A 113 26.22 9.89 14.64
CA ALA A 113 27.40 10.54 14.09
C ALA A 113 27.25 10.93 12.61
N ASP A 114 26.51 10.13 11.84
CA ASP A 114 26.17 10.39 10.44
C ASP A 114 24.66 10.21 10.23
N ILE A 115 24.01 11.24 9.69
CA ILE A 115 22.59 11.25 9.31
C ILE A 115 22.40 11.35 7.79
N SER A 116 23.48 11.25 7.02
CA SER A 116 23.45 11.37 5.56
C SER A 116 22.60 10.26 4.94
N MET A 117 21.65 10.64 4.10
CA MET A 117 20.73 9.70 3.46
C MET A 117 21.21 9.38 2.03
N ASP A 118 21.07 8.12 1.62
CA ASP A 118 21.29 7.74 0.21
C ASP A 118 20.06 8.11 -0.62
N ILE A 119 20.26 9.00 -1.60
CA ILE A 119 19.23 9.52 -2.51
C ILE A 119 19.26 8.86 -3.89
N SER A 120 20.07 7.82 -4.12
CA SER A 120 20.20 7.16 -5.43
C SER A 120 18.84 6.70 -5.98
N LYS A 121 17.99 6.18 -5.10
CA LYS A 121 16.63 5.76 -5.46
C LYS A 121 15.75 6.94 -5.89
N LEU A 122 15.88 8.10 -5.25
CA LEU A 122 15.15 9.32 -5.62
C LEU A 122 15.56 9.78 -7.02
N VAL A 123 16.86 9.88 -7.27
CA VAL A 123 17.44 10.30 -8.56
C VAL A 123 17.01 9.36 -9.68
N GLN A 124 17.12 8.04 -9.48
CA GLN A 124 16.71 7.04 -10.47
C GLN A 124 15.21 7.03 -10.73
N THR A 125 14.39 7.25 -9.70
CA THR A 125 12.92 7.20 -9.82
C THR A 125 12.37 8.46 -10.49
N LEU A 126 12.91 9.63 -10.17
CA LEU A 126 12.37 10.92 -10.62
C LEU A 126 13.15 11.55 -11.78
N GLY A 127 14.35 11.07 -12.10
CA GLY A 127 15.20 11.64 -13.15
C GLY A 127 15.71 13.06 -12.84
N ILE A 128 15.76 13.43 -11.56
CA ILE A 128 16.20 14.77 -11.12
C ILE A 128 17.71 14.79 -10.86
N SER A 129 18.33 15.96 -11.04
CA SER A 129 19.73 16.22 -10.65
C SER A 129 19.75 17.24 -9.50
N PRO A 130 19.99 16.79 -8.25
CA PRO A 130 20.08 17.69 -7.10
C PRO A 130 21.26 18.66 -7.22
N ILE A 131 21.04 19.90 -6.77
CA ILE A 131 22.09 20.93 -6.72
C ILE A 131 23.06 20.61 -5.57
N SER A 132 24.36 20.76 -5.80
CA SER A 132 25.37 20.62 -4.73
C SER A 132 25.22 21.70 -3.66
N PHE A 133 25.60 21.38 -2.44
CA PHE A 133 25.49 22.27 -1.29
C PHE A 133 26.17 23.63 -1.55
N GLY A 134 27.40 23.63 -2.07
CA GLY A 134 28.12 24.87 -2.37
C GLY A 134 27.42 25.76 -3.39
N ASN A 135 26.89 25.17 -4.47
CA ASN A 135 26.11 25.92 -5.46
C ASN A 135 24.79 26.44 -4.86
N GLY A 136 24.12 25.64 -4.03
CA GLY A 136 22.92 26.06 -3.32
C GLY A 136 23.17 27.22 -2.35
N VAL A 137 24.27 27.18 -1.60
CA VAL A 137 24.70 28.27 -0.71
C VAL A 137 24.99 29.52 -1.52
N ARG A 138 25.74 29.41 -2.62
CA ARG A 138 26.03 30.53 -3.51
C ARG A 138 24.76 31.19 -4.02
N LEU A 139 23.84 30.41 -4.59
CA LEU A 139 22.55 30.89 -5.08
C LEU A 139 21.70 31.55 -3.98
N THR A 140 21.82 31.10 -2.73
CA THR A 140 21.08 31.67 -1.60
C THR A 140 21.69 32.99 -1.11
N LEU A 141 23.01 33.11 -1.14
CA LEU A 141 23.76 34.20 -0.52
C LEU A 141 24.14 35.33 -1.49
N GLU A 142 24.09 35.08 -2.80
CA GLU A 142 24.36 36.05 -3.88
C GLU A 142 23.10 36.71 -4.49
N LEU A 143 21.91 36.48 -3.91
CA LEU A 143 20.68 37.25 -4.20
C LEU A 143 20.74 38.65 -3.55
#